data_AF-A0A9D7VI02-F1
#
_entry.id   AF-A0A9D7VI02-F1
#
_cell.length_a   1.000
_cell.length_b   1.000
_cell.length_c   1.000
_cell.angle_alpha   90.00
_cell.angle_beta   90.00
_cell.angle_gamma   90.00
#
_symmetry.space_group_name_H-M   'P 1'
#
loop_
_entity.id
_entity.type
_entity.pdbx_description
1 polymer ?
#
loop_
_entity_poly.entity_id
_entity_poly.type
_entity_poly.pdbx_seq_one_letter_code
_entity_poly.pdbx_strand_id
1 'polypeptide(L)'
;MSIPQISEFTIRRHANAKSFQRGEAYYQAGAVNGITQRGSLLQADVVGIEARPYHVSLNFDSSGLTSVNCTCAYNFDGWCKHIVATMLVCARHSEHIEQRPTLEELLDRLDRDQTQRLVQDLVAEYPRLIEAIDRRVSWMIAPVRQEKSSKRVPRSTINLTFFRREVRQIFRNAIAYFEEGYEEDQIAEELLNLVQTAVDFSEQGEAENAIACLEAITCTCVENWDDVAEYGVQNDEIVQELNQAWCEAILGAELTPDEKVDIQINLEAWQDEWNADFGLIMEALRQGWDYPPLVEVLQGNITERGAWEEDVPDYADDLALIRLKILERQERYQEYLYLAEAEGQTQQYLTMLGRLGRVAEAVDAAQTQMNSQEEAFALAKILTDKGALQQALDIAQSGLNLPGNCQYELGIWTSDLAIELANHEAALLGIKAAFQVKPSFSDYQKMQELAGKNWETVKTDLLKIIRNYNGWGTESAKVDILLHEELINDAIAIASELSSYDSELIHRVMDAAIPHNPDWVIANACNRAEKIIDAGKAEYYNYAVEWLKKARAAYLQSGRKVDWSTYRENLIQTHSRKRKLMGMFQQRDME
;
A
#
# COMPACT_ATOMS: atom_id res chain seq x y z
N MET A 1 -26.51 3.94 -11.15
CA MET A 1 -25.25 4.50 -11.72
C MET A 1 -24.51 3.32 -12.36
N SER A 2 -23.92 3.47 -13.55
CA SER A 2 -23.16 2.36 -14.17
C SER A 2 -21.78 2.26 -13.53
N ILE A 3 -21.34 1.04 -13.23
CA ILE A 3 -19.99 0.80 -12.69
C ILE A 3 -18.97 1.36 -13.68
N PRO A 4 -17.94 2.09 -13.21
CA PRO A 4 -16.85 2.52 -14.08
C PRO A 4 -16.19 1.30 -14.73
N GLN A 5 -15.67 1.47 -15.94
CA GLN A 5 -14.92 0.39 -16.61
C GLN A 5 -13.63 0.10 -15.83
N ILE A 6 -13.67 -0.91 -14.97
CA ILE A 6 -12.52 -1.38 -14.20
C ILE A 6 -11.67 -2.22 -15.16
N SER A 7 -10.56 -1.65 -15.63
CA SER A 7 -9.63 -2.37 -16.50
C SER A 7 -8.72 -3.27 -15.69
N GLU A 8 -8.34 -4.43 -16.23
CA GLU A 8 -7.35 -5.31 -15.59
C GLU A 8 -6.00 -4.60 -15.41
N PHE A 9 -5.67 -3.65 -16.29
CA PHE A 9 -4.51 -2.78 -16.17
C PHE A 9 -4.55 -1.95 -14.87
N THR A 10 -5.71 -1.38 -14.53
CA THR A 10 -5.91 -0.66 -13.25
C THR A 10 -5.69 -1.61 -12.07
N ILE A 11 -6.25 -2.82 -12.12
CA ILE A 11 -6.10 -3.82 -11.05
C ILE A 11 -4.63 -4.20 -10.84
N ARG A 12 -3.88 -4.40 -11.93
CA ARG A 12 -2.45 -4.74 -11.89
C ARG A 12 -1.56 -3.58 -11.45
N ARG A 13 -1.97 -2.34 -11.68
CA ARG A 13 -1.25 -1.13 -11.23
C ARG A 13 -1.39 -0.91 -9.73
N HIS A 14 -2.54 -1.26 -9.16
CA HIS A 14 -2.83 -1.04 -7.75
C HIS A 14 -2.54 -2.26 -6.87
N ALA A 15 -2.29 -3.45 -7.42
CA ALA A 15 -1.89 -4.63 -6.66
C ALA A 15 -0.46 -5.06 -7.03
N ASN A 16 0.36 -5.45 -6.05
CA ASN A 16 1.61 -6.12 -6.37
C ASN A 16 1.37 -7.50 -7.04
N ALA A 17 2.40 -8.02 -7.72
CA ALA A 17 2.30 -9.24 -8.52
C ALA A 17 1.81 -10.46 -7.73
N LYS A 18 2.22 -10.59 -6.45
CA LYS A 18 1.84 -11.72 -5.60
C LYS A 18 0.37 -11.63 -5.18
N SER A 19 -0.12 -10.45 -4.83
CA SER A 19 -1.54 -10.22 -4.54
C SER A 19 -2.41 -10.39 -5.78
N PHE A 20 -1.93 -9.90 -6.93
CA PHE A 20 -2.63 -10.08 -8.19
C PHE A 20 -2.77 -11.57 -8.54
N GLN A 21 -1.67 -12.34 -8.51
CA GLN A 21 -1.67 -13.77 -8.82
C GLN A 21 -2.60 -14.55 -7.87
N ARG A 22 -2.58 -14.25 -6.57
CA ARG A 22 -3.46 -14.88 -5.59
C ARG A 22 -4.92 -14.48 -5.80
N GLY A 23 -5.19 -13.21 -6.14
CA GLY A 23 -6.53 -12.73 -6.42
C GLY A 23 -7.13 -13.36 -7.68
N GLU A 24 -6.32 -13.52 -8.72
CA GLU A 24 -6.67 -14.28 -9.92
C GLU A 24 -7.02 -15.74 -9.57
N ALA A 25 -6.26 -16.39 -8.68
CA ALA A 25 -6.57 -17.74 -8.22
C ALA A 25 -7.90 -17.81 -7.43
N TYR A 26 -8.19 -16.82 -6.58
CA TYR A 26 -9.46 -16.72 -5.85
C TYR A 26 -10.65 -16.48 -6.78
N TYR A 27 -10.47 -15.61 -7.77
CA TYR A 27 -11.44 -15.39 -8.84
C TYR A 27 -11.73 -16.69 -9.60
N GLN A 28 -10.69 -17.41 -10.05
CA GLN A 28 -10.83 -18.67 -10.78
C GLN A 28 -11.45 -19.79 -9.94
N ALA A 29 -11.20 -19.78 -8.62
CA ALA A 29 -11.82 -20.70 -7.67
C ALA A 29 -13.29 -20.39 -7.36
N GLY A 30 -13.84 -19.27 -7.86
CA GLY A 30 -15.20 -18.84 -7.55
C GLY A 30 -15.37 -18.41 -6.09
N ALA A 31 -14.31 -17.93 -5.45
CA ALA A 31 -14.30 -17.58 -4.03
C ALA A 31 -15.11 -16.31 -3.70
N VAL A 32 -15.43 -15.49 -4.70
CA VAL A 32 -16.24 -14.27 -4.52
C VAL A 32 -17.72 -14.65 -4.55
N ASN A 33 -18.34 -14.70 -3.39
CA ASN A 33 -19.76 -14.94 -3.20
C ASN A 33 -20.54 -13.63 -3.36
N GLY A 34 -21.41 -13.59 -4.36
CA GLY A 34 -22.48 -12.59 -4.50
C GLY A 34 -22.01 -11.14 -4.41
N ILE A 35 -21.72 -10.52 -5.55
CA ILE A 35 -21.44 -9.09 -5.62
C ILE A 35 -22.74 -8.31 -5.82
N THR A 36 -22.98 -7.35 -4.93
CA THR A 36 -24.18 -6.50 -4.95
C THR A 36 -23.79 -5.05 -5.16
N GLN A 37 -24.57 -4.35 -5.98
CA GLN A 37 -24.45 -2.92 -6.19
C GLN A 37 -25.65 -2.19 -5.59
N ARG A 38 -25.40 -1.14 -4.81
CA ARG A 38 -26.39 -0.19 -4.31
C ARG A 38 -25.91 1.23 -4.61
N GLY A 39 -26.45 1.83 -5.68
CA GLY A 39 -26.02 3.17 -6.10
C GLY A 39 -24.57 3.18 -6.58
N SER A 40 -23.70 3.91 -5.87
CA SER A 40 -22.25 4.01 -6.11
C SER A 40 -21.40 3.02 -5.29
N LEU A 41 -22.02 2.19 -4.45
CA LEU A 41 -21.34 1.23 -3.58
C LEU A 41 -21.49 -0.19 -4.15
N LEU A 42 -20.37 -0.89 -4.31
CA LEU A 42 -20.28 -2.33 -4.57
C LEU A 42 -19.80 -3.05 -3.33
N GLN A 43 -20.45 -4.17 -3.00
CA GLN A 43 -20.06 -5.02 -1.88
C GLN A 43 -20.00 -6.48 -2.32
N ALA A 44 -19.02 -7.22 -1.83
CA ALA A 44 -18.87 -8.64 -2.10
C ALA A 44 -18.31 -9.38 -0.89
N ASP A 45 -18.72 -10.64 -0.73
CA ASP A 45 -18.17 -11.54 0.29
C ASP A 45 -17.17 -12.47 -0.38
N VAL A 46 -15.94 -12.57 0.16
CA VAL A 46 -14.88 -13.40 -0.42
C VAL A 46 -14.52 -14.52 0.55
N VAL A 47 -14.80 -15.76 0.16
CA VAL A 47 -14.47 -16.96 0.93
C VAL A 47 -12.97 -17.15 0.92
N GLY A 48 -12.38 -17.23 2.12
CA GLY A 48 -10.96 -17.46 2.31
C GLY A 48 -10.67 -18.70 3.14
N ILE A 49 -9.54 -18.66 3.86
CA ILE A 49 -9.10 -19.73 4.75
C ILE A 49 -9.80 -19.63 6.11
N GLU A 50 -10.24 -18.43 6.50
CA GLU A 50 -11.00 -18.17 7.72
C GLU A 50 -12.44 -18.68 7.66
N ALA A 51 -13.03 -18.91 8.84
CA ALA A 51 -14.40 -19.41 8.97
C ALA A 51 -15.48 -18.39 8.54
N ARG A 52 -15.15 -17.09 8.53
CA ARG A 52 -16.03 -16.00 8.06
C ARG A 52 -15.51 -15.44 6.72
N PRO A 53 -16.40 -15.08 5.77
CA PRO A 53 -16.00 -14.44 4.52
C PRO A 53 -15.40 -13.05 4.79
N TYR A 54 -14.43 -12.64 3.97
CA TYR A 54 -13.93 -11.27 3.97
C TYR A 54 -14.91 -10.35 3.22
N HIS A 55 -15.17 -9.16 3.76
CA HIS A 55 -16.05 -8.19 3.13
C HIS A 55 -15.23 -7.18 2.33
N VAL A 56 -15.50 -7.09 1.03
CA VAL A 56 -14.90 -6.10 0.13
C VAL A 56 -15.94 -5.02 -0.16
N SER A 57 -15.57 -3.75 -0.01
CA SER A 57 -16.42 -2.58 -0.28
C SER A 57 -15.71 -1.60 -1.20
N LEU A 58 -16.36 -1.26 -2.32
CA LEU A 58 -15.82 -0.39 -3.36
C LEU A 58 -16.79 0.78 -3.61
N ASN A 59 -16.34 2.02 -3.46
CA ASN A 59 -17.09 3.19 -3.88
C ASN A 59 -16.52 3.77 -5.17
N PHE A 60 -17.40 4.34 -5.98
CA PHE A 60 -17.04 5.02 -7.22
C PHE A 60 -17.97 6.19 -7.53
N ASP A 61 -17.49 7.10 -8.37
CA ASP A 61 -18.28 8.20 -8.92
C ASP A 61 -18.03 8.34 -10.44
N SER A 62 -18.37 9.49 -11.01
CA SER A 62 -18.16 9.78 -12.44
C SER A 62 -16.68 9.88 -12.85
N SER A 63 -15.75 10.04 -11.91
CA SER A 63 -14.32 10.16 -12.13
C SER A 63 -13.56 8.83 -11.96
N GLY A 64 -14.13 7.85 -11.28
CA GLY A 64 -13.54 6.52 -11.10
C GLY A 64 -13.83 5.92 -9.72
N LEU A 65 -12.97 5.00 -9.28
CA LEU A 65 -13.01 4.44 -7.93
C LEU A 65 -12.53 5.49 -6.92
N THR A 66 -13.33 5.73 -5.88
CA THR A 66 -13.05 6.72 -4.84
C THR A 66 -12.57 6.07 -3.54
N SER A 67 -13.04 4.86 -3.21
CA SER A 67 -12.54 4.10 -2.07
C SER A 67 -12.57 2.60 -2.34
N VAL A 68 -11.58 1.87 -1.81
CA VAL A 68 -11.42 0.42 -2.01
C VAL A 68 -10.96 -0.19 -0.69
N ASN A 69 -11.86 -0.92 -0.01
CA ASN A 69 -11.60 -1.47 1.32
C ASN A 69 -11.87 -2.98 1.35
N CYS A 70 -11.13 -3.71 2.19
CA CYS A 70 -11.36 -5.12 2.48
C CYS A 70 -11.06 -5.40 3.94
N THR A 71 -11.88 -6.23 4.59
CA THR A 71 -11.72 -6.61 6.01
C THR A 71 -10.65 -7.68 6.26
N CYS A 72 -9.59 -7.75 5.43
CA CYS A 72 -8.52 -8.73 5.64
C CYS A 72 -7.27 -8.03 6.18
N ALA A 73 -6.49 -8.73 7.01
CA ALA A 73 -5.25 -8.27 7.67
C ALA A 73 -4.06 -8.01 6.72
N TYR A 74 -4.32 -7.56 5.49
CA TYR A 74 -3.31 -7.34 4.47
C TYR A 74 -2.76 -5.91 4.56
N ASN A 75 -1.60 -5.73 5.21
CA ASN A 75 -0.90 -4.44 5.36
C ASN A 75 0.31 -4.25 4.42
N PHE A 76 0.31 -4.90 3.25
CA PHE A 76 1.37 -4.66 2.25
C PHE A 76 0.92 -3.63 1.21
N ASP A 77 1.89 -3.03 0.51
CA ASP A 77 1.62 -2.04 -0.53
C ASP A 77 0.70 -2.58 -1.66
N GLY A 78 -0.44 -1.92 -1.83
CA GLY A 78 -1.45 -2.16 -2.86
C GLY A 78 -2.68 -3.00 -2.45
N TRP A 79 -3.54 -3.29 -3.42
CA TRP A 79 -4.77 -4.05 -3.25
C TRP A 79 -4.50 -5.52 -2.92
N CYS A 80 -5.17 -6.00 -1.88
CA CYS A 80 -5.09 -7.38 -1.45
C CYS A 80 -5.71 -8.34 -2.48
N LYS A 81 -5.42 -9.64 -2.32
CA LYS A 81 -5.98 -10.71 -3.17
C LYS A 81 -7.52 -10.72 -3.24
N HIS A 82 -8.23 -10.35 -2.18
CA HIS A 82 -9.70 -10.34 -2.15
C HIS A 82 -10.26 -9.17 -2.96
N ILE A 83 -9.66 -7.97 -2.81
CA ILE A 83 -9.99 -6.80 -3.62
C ILE A 83 -9.75 -7.12 -5.09
N VAL A 84 -8.59 -7.69 -5.42
CA VAL A 84 -8.27 -8.13 -6.79
C VAL A 84 -9.32 -9.10 -7.31
N ALA A 85 -9.66 -10.15 -6.54
CA ALA A 85 -10.64 -11.14 -6.97
C ALA A 85 -12.01 -10.50 -7.26
N THR A 86 -12.49 -9.62 -6.37
CA THR A 86 -13.73 -8.87 -6.55
C THR A 86 -13.69 -7.96 -7.77
N MET A 87 -12.59 -7.23 -7.97
CA MET A 87 -12.40 -6.34 -9.13
C MET A 87 -12.35 -7.12 -10.45
N LEU A 88 -11.78 -8.33 -10.46
CA LEU A 88 -11.78 -9.21 -11.62
C LEU A 88 -13.18 -9.71 -11.95
N VAL A 89 -14.01 -10.02 -10.95
CA VAL A 89 -15.45 -10.27 -11.16
C VAL A 89 -16.11 -9.05 -11.80
N CYS A 90 -15.85 -7.85 -11.29
CA CYS A 90 -16.41 -6.62 -11.88
C CYS A 90 -16.00 -6.40 -13.34
N ALA A 91 -14.71 -6.65 -13.66
CA ALA A 91 -14.14 -6.40 -14.97
C ALA A 91 -14.54 -7.45 -16.03
N ARG A 92 -14.62 -8.72 -15.62
CA ARG A 92 -14.80 -9.86 -16.55
C ARG A 92 -16.22 -10.43 -16.55
N HIS A 93 -16.95 -10.25 -15.45
CA HIS A 93 -18.28 -10.83 -15.22
C HIS A 93 -19.25 -9.81 -14.60
N SER A 94 -19.31 -8.60 -15.18
CA SER A 94 -20.21 -7.53 -14.71
C SER A 94 -21.70 -7.94 -14.67
N GLU A 95 -22.11 -8.95 -15.45
CA GLU A 95 -23.45 -9.53 -15.47
C GLU A 95 -23.84 -10.27 -14.19
N HIS A 96 -22.87 -10.68 -13.36
CA HIS A 96 -23.13 -11.32 -12.07
C HIS A 96 -23.36 -10.32 -10.93
N ILE A 97 -23.33 -9.02 -11.22
CA ILE A 97 -23.54 -7.97 -10.23
C ILE A 97 -25.02 -7.74 -10.02
N GLU A 98 -25.50 -8.15 -8.85
CA GLU A 98 -26.88 -8.00 -8.46
C GLU A 98 -27.16 -6.54 -8.08
N GLN A 99 -27.99 -5.87 -8.88
CA GLN A 99 -28.49 -4.54 -8.56
C GLN A 99 -29.53 -4.63 -7.45
N ARG A 100 -29.25 -3.99 -6.31
CA ARG A 100 -30.18 -3.90 -5.19
C ARG A 100 -30.55 -2.43 -4.94
N PRO A 101 -31.79 -2.16 -4.48
CA PRO A 101 -32.20 -0.80 -4.17
C PRO A 101 -31.29 -0.17 -3.13
N THR A 102 -31.07 1.14 -3.23
CA THR A 102 -30.31 1.89 -2.22
C THR A 102 -31.05 1.89 -0.88
N LEU A 103 -30.37 2.28 0.19
CA LEU A 103 -31.03 2.47 1.48
C LEU A 103 -32.15 3.51 1.37
N GLU A 104 -31.90 4.62 0.67
CA GLU A 104 -32.90 5.67 0.41
C GLU A 104 -34.12 5.12 -0.32
N GLU A 105 -33.94 4.38 -1.41
CA GLU A 105 -35.04 3.76 -2.17
C GLU A 105 -35.82 2.69 -1.39
N LEU A 106 -35.20 2.06 -0.39
CA LEU A 106 -35.87 1.13 0.52
C LEU A 106 -36.69 1.91 1.56
N LEU A 107 -36.14 2.98 2.11
CA LEU A 107 -36.80 3.83 3.10
C LEU A 107 -37.94 4.64 2.49
N ASP A 108 -37.82 5.10 1.23
CA ASP A 108 -38.86 5.84 0.50
C ASP A 108 -40.15 5.03 0.26
N ARG A 109 -40.07 3.69 0.37
CA ARG A 109 -41.23 2.81 0.29
C ARG A 109 -42.04 2.74 1.58
N LEU A 110 -41.48 3.28 2.66
CA LEU A 110 -42.05 3.25 4.00
C LEU A 110 -42.59 4.63 4.34
N ASP A 111 -43.75 4.66 4.98
CA ASP A 111 -44.21 5.88 5.62
C ASP A 111 -43.41 6.16 6.92
N ARG A 112 -43.70 7.30 7.56
CA ARG A 112 -42.99 7.72 8.78
C ARG A 112 -43.16 6.74 9.93
N ASP A 113 -44.35 6.17 10.09
CA ASP A 113 -44.66 5.25 11.19
C ASP A 113 -44.01 3.88 10.93
N GLN A 114 -44.00 3.42 9.68
CA GLN A 114 -43.31 2.21 9.24
C GLN A 114 -41.79 2.33 9.37
N THR A 115 -41.21 3.48 9.02
CA THR A 115 -39.78 3.75 9.21
C THR A 115 -39.40 3.76 10.69
N GLN A 116 -40.23 4.38 11.55
CA GLN A 116 -40.01 4.36 12.99
C GLN A 116 -40.06 2.94 13.56
N ARG A 117 -41.02 2.11 13.11
CA ARG A 117 -41.10 0.70 13.51
C ARG A 117 -39.92 -0.11 13.00
N LEU A 118 -39.50 0.08 11.75
CA LEU A 118 -38.30 -0.56 11.21
C LEU A 118 -37.08 -0.29 12.08
N VAL A 119 -36.87 0.97 12.49
CA VAL A 119 -35.77 1.33 13.39
C VAL A 119 -35.90 0.64 14.75
N GLN A 120 -37.11 0.57 15.31
CA GLN A 120 -37.35 -0.14 16.58
C GLN A 120 -37.08 -1.64 16.47
N ASP A 121 -37.53 -2.28 15.38
CA ASP A 121 -37.33 -3.70 15.11
C ASP A 121 -35.84 -4.03 14.91
N LEU A 122 -35.12 -3.20 14.15
CA LEU A 122 -33.66 -3.33 13.96
C LEU A 122 -32.89 -3.17 15.28
N VAL A 123 -33.34 -2.29 16.18
CA VAL A 123 -32.75 -2.15 17.52
C VAL A 123 -33.07 -3.36 18.41
N ALA A 124 -34.26 -3.95 18.28
CA ALA A 124 -34.60 -5.17 19.00
C ALA A 124 -33.75 -6.36 18.56
N GLU A 125 -33.45 -6.47 17.26
CA GLU A 125 -32.60 -7.53 16.69
C GLU A 125 -31.10 -7.25 16.92
N TYR A 126 -30.68 -5.99 16.88
CA TYR A 126 -29.29 -5.53 17.10
C TYR A 126 -29.24 -4.43 18.18
N PRO A 127 -29.26 -4.79 19.48
CA PRO A 127 -29.35 -3.83 20.59
C PRO A 127 -28.27 -2.76 20.61
N ARG A 128 -27.09 -3.02 20.04
CA ARG A 128 -25.99 -2.03 19.94
C ARG A 128 -26.34 -0.80 19.10
N LEU A 129 -27.31 -0.89 18.19
CA LEU A 129 -27.74 0.25 17.36
C LEU A 129 -28.39 1.37 18.16
N ILE A 130 -28.91 1.10 19.36
CA ILE A 130 -29.59 2.11 20.20
C ILE A 130 -28.68 3.28 20.54
N GLU A 131 -27.40 3.00 20.83
CA GLU A 131 -26.39 4.00 21.18
C GLU A 131 -26.01 4.86 19.96
N ALA A 132 -25.93 4.24 18.77
CA ALA A 132 -25.64 4.96 17.53
C ALA A 132 -26.79 5.90 17.14
N ILE A 133 -28.03 5.45 17.34
CA ILE A 133 -29.24 6.24 17.10
C ILE A 133 -29.33 7.39 18.11
N ASP A 134 -29.12 7.13 19.40
CA ASP A 134 -29.18 8.16 20.46
C ASP A 134 -28.22 9.33 20.19
N ARG A 135 -26.97 9.02 19.84
CA ARG A 135 -25.97 10.02 19.44
C ARG A 135 -26.41 10.84 18.23
N ARG A 136 -26.93 10.20 17.18
CA ARG A 136 -27.35 10.88 15.95
C ARG A 136 -28.57 11.77 16.18
N VAL A 137 -29.55 11.29 16.96
CA VAL A 137 -30.76 12.03 17.34
C VAL A 137 -30.41 13.24 18.21
N SER A 138 -29.51 13.07 19.18
CA SER A 138 -29.03 14.15 20.02
C SER A 138 -28.37 15.27 19.20
N TRP A 139 -27.60 14.91 18.16
CA TRP A 139 -26.97 15.86 17.24
C TRP A 139 -27.98 16.61 16.36
N MET A 140 -29.01 15.93 15.85
CA MET A 140 -30.04 16.54 15.00
C MET A 140 -30.99 17.48 15.75
N ILE A 141 -31.16 17.30 17.06
CA ILE A 141 -32.04 18.11 17.92
C ILE A 141 -31.27 19.23 18.63
N ALA A 142 -29.93 19.21 18.59
CA ALA A 142 -29.10 20.25 19.18
C ALA A 142 -29.35 21.60 18.49
N PRO A 143 -29.78 22.65 19.21
CA PRO A 143 -29.97 23.96 18.60
C PRO A 143 -28.63 24.54 18.15
N VAL A 144 -28.56 25.06 16.92
CA VAL A 144 -27.44 25.87 16.42
C VAL A 144 -27.23 27.04 17.40
N ARG A 145 -26.17 26.97 18.21
CA ARG A 145 -25.86 28.03 19.18
C ARG A 145 -24.99 29.07 18.52
N GLN A 146 -25.57 30.25 18.31
CA GLN A 146 -24.83 31.49 18.08
C GLN A 146 -23.88 31.73 19.25
N GLU A 147 -22.63 32.04 18.90
CA GLU A 147 -21.58 32.49 19.81
C GLU A 147 -22.09 33.58 20.75
N LYS A 148 -22.19 33.24 22.03
CA LYS A 148 -22.08 34.20 23.11
C LYS A 148 -21.22 33.63 24.22
N SER A 149 -20.04 34.22 24.34
CA SER A 149 -19.26 34.34 25.55
C SER A 149 -20.14 34.41 26.80
N SER A 150 -20.08 33.37 27.64
CA SER A 150 -20.13 33.50 29.09
C SER A 150 -19.82 32.17 29.80
N LYS A 151 -18.75 32.21 30.61
CA LYS A 151 -18.49 31.47 31.86
C LYS A 151 -18.58 29.93 31.85
N ARG A 152 -17.38 29.36 32.04
CA ARG A 152 -17.00 27.95 32.28
C ARG A 152 -17.97 27.17 33.17
N VAL A 153 -18.39 26.03 32.65
CA VAL A 153 -18.63 24.77 33.38
C VAL A 153 -17.93 23.68 32.56
N PRO A 154 -16.95 22.93 33.09
CA PRO A 154 -16.33 21.84 32.36
C PRO A 154 -17.20 20.59 32.55
N ARG A 155 -17.90 20.19 31.49
CA ARG A 155 -18.39 18.82 31.34
C ARG A 155 -18.22 18.47 29.88
N SER A 156 -17.22 17.63 29.60
CA SER A 156 -17.04 16.99 28.31
C SER A 156 -18.38 16.41 27.86
N THR A 157 -18.83 16.77 26.65
CA THR A 157 -20.05 16.25 26.03
C THR A 157 -19.87 14.82 25.50
N ILE A 158 -18.71 14.22 25.75
CA ILE A 158 -18.27 12.94 25.20
C ILE A 158 -18.55 11.81 26.18
N ASN A 159 -19.07 10.71 25.65
CA ASN A 159 -19.27 9.49 26.43
C ASN A 159 -17.93 8.77 26.66
N LEU A 160 -17.16 9.19 27.67
CA LEU A 160 -15.88 8.54 28.02
C LEU A 160 -16.04 7.05 28.38
N THR A 161 -17.23 6.63 28.82
CA THR A 161 -17.48 5.21 29.11
C THR A 161 -17.50 4.35 27.85
N PHE A 162 -17.77 4.94 26.68
CA PHE A 162 -17.62 4.28 25.39
C PHE A 162 -16.16 3.87 25.16
N PHE A 163 -15.22 4.82 25.21
CA PHE A 163 -13.79 4.54 24.97
C PHE A 163 -13.26 3.47 25.92
N ARG A 164 -13.53 3.59 27.22
CA ARG A 164 -13.13 2.58 28.21
C ARG A 164 -13.76 1.20 27.97
N ARG A 165 -14.95 1.14 27.37
CA ARG A 165 -15.61 -0.13 27.05
C ARG A 165 -15.01 -0.75 25.79
N GLU A 166 -14.76 0.06 24.76
CA GLU A 166 -14.19 -0.43 23.50
C GLU A 166 -12.77 -0.97 23.73
N VAL A 167 -11.88 -0.26 24.46
CA VAL A 167 -10.53 -0.79 24.78
C VAL A 167 -10.60 -2.16 25.47
N ARG A 168 -11.47 -2.31 26.49
CA ARG A 168 -11.65 -3.61 27.16
C ARG A 168 -12.22 -4.69 26.23
N GLN A 169 -13.04 -4.30 25.25
CA GLN A 169 -13.59 -5.26 24.30
C GLN A 169 -12.53 -5.72 23.30
N ILE A 170 -11.65 -4.81 22.85
CA ILE A 170 -10.50 -5.10 21.98
C ILE A 170 -9.62 -6.16 22.65
N PHE A 171 -9.19 -5.91 23.89
CA PHE A 171 -8.36 -6.88 24.63
C PHE A 171 -9.06 -8.22 24.86
N ARG A 172 -10.34 -8.22 25.24
CA ARG A 172 -11.09 -9.47 25.41
C ARG A 172 -11.19 -10.28 24.12
N ASN A 173 -11.39 -9.62 22.99
CA ASN A 173 -11.43 -10.29 21.70
C ASN A 173 -10.05 -10.88 21.35
N ALA A 174 -8.99 -10.11 21.56
CA ALA A 174 -7.63 -10.55 21.28
C ALA A 174 -7.22 -11.74 22.16
N ILE A 175 -7.51 -11.70 23.46
CA ILE A 175 -7.25 -12.83 24.37
C ILE A 175 -8.01 -14.08 23.90
N ALA A 176 -9.30 -13.95 23.58
CA ALA A 176 -10.08 -15.07 23.06
C ALA A 176 -9.48 -15.64 21.75
N TYR A 177 -8.94 -14.77 20.88
CA TYR A 177 -8.26 -15.16 19.65
C TYR A 177 -6.93 -15.89 19.92
N PHE A 178 -6.13 -15.41 20.87
CA PHE A 178 -4.90 -16.08 21.29
C PHE A 178 -5.17 -17.43 21.95
N GLU A 179 -6.21 -17.52 22.79
CA GLU A 179 -6.65 -18.78 23.42
C GLU A 179 -7.10 -19.83 22.40
N GLU A 180 -7.61 -19.41 21.23
CA GLU A 180 -7.96 -20.28 20.11
C GLU A 180 -6.75 -20.74 19.27
N GLY A 181 -5.53 -20.23 19.57
CA GLY A 181 -4.27 -20.67 18.97
C GLY A 181 -3.85 -19.89 17.71
N TYR A 182 -4.40 -18.70 17.50
CA TYR A 182 -3.98 -17.81 16.42
C TYR A 182 -2.82 -16.90 16.86
N GLU A 183 -1.90 -16.58 15.95
CA GLU A 183 -0.68 -15.81 16.23
C GLU A 183 -0.73 -14.35 15.71
N GLU A 184 -1.85 -13.90 15.14
CA GLU A 184 -1.97 -12.53 14.60
C GLU A 184 -2.43 -11.55 15.69
N ASP A 185 -1.69 -10.44 15.83
CA ASP A 185 -2.01 -9.34 16.73
C ASP A 185 -3.05 -8.39 16.09
N GLN A 186 -4.30 -8.47 16.54
CA GLN A 186 -5.40 -7.60 16.11
C GLN A 186 -5.59 -6.38 17.03
N ILE A 187 -4.79 -6.26 18.10
CA ILE A 187 -4.97 -5.22 19.12
C ILE A 187 -4.54 -3.86 18.58
N ALA A 188 -3.38 -3.81 17.94
CA ALA A 188 -2.82 -2.56 17.42
C ALA A 188 -3.83 -1.87 16.50
N GLU A 189 -4.28 -2.53 15.43
CA GLU A 189 -5.21 -1.94 14.45
C GLU A 189 -6.51 -1.42 15.08
N GLU A 190 -7.15 -2.19 15.96
CA GLU A 190 -8.40 -1.76 16.60
C GLU A 190 -8.18 -0.56 17.55
N LEU A 191 -7.06 -0.52 18.28
CA LEU A 191 -6.71 0.61 19.14
C LEU A 191 -6.34 1.86 18.32
N LEU A 192 -5.61 1.71 17.21
CA LEU A 192 -5.26 2.82 16.33
C LEU A 192 -6.51 3.51 15.78
N ASN A 193 -7.53 2.75 15.37
CA ASN A 193 -8.81 3.30 14.94
C ASN A 193 -9.51 4.10 16.07
N LEU A 194 -9.36 3.65 17.32
CA LEU A 194 -9.93 4.35 18.47
C LEU A 194 -9.15 5.64 18.80
N VAL A 195 -7.82 5.61 18.72
CA VAL A 195 -6.94 6.79 18.86
C VAL A 195 -7.22 7.81 17.76
N GLN A 196 -7.43 7.36 16.51
CA GLN A 196 -7.80 8.24 15.40
C GLN A 196 -9.09 9.03 15.69
N THR A 197 -10.05 8.45 16.41
CA THR A 197 -11.25 9.19 16.84
C THR A 197 -10.91 10.38 17.74
N ALA A 198 -9.87 10.27 18.57
CA ALA A 198 -9.39 11.38 19.37
C ALA A 198 -8.61 12.41 18.54
N VAL A 199 -7.81 11.96 17.58
CA VAL A 199 -7.13 12.85 16.61
C VAL A 199 -8.15 13.69 15.85
N ASP A 200 -9.25 13.09 15.37
CA ASP A 200 -10.32 13.81 14.67
C ASP A 200 -10.92 14.96 15.50
N PHE A 201 -11.01 14.82 16.82
CA PHE A 201 -11.43 15.92 17.71
C PHE A 201 -10.39 17.05 17.74
N SER A 202 -9.10 16.73 17.83
CA SER A 202 -8.02 17.72 17.73
C SER A 202 -8.04 18.47 16.41
N GLU A 203 -8.28 17.77 15.29
CA GLU A 203 -8.35 18.38 13.95
C GLU A 203 -9.55 19.32 13.78
N GLN A 204 -10.64 19.07 14.52
CA GLN A 204 -11.84 19.92 14.54
C GLN A 204 -11.74 21.12 15.48
N GLY A 205 -10.61 21.29 16.17
CA GLY A 205 -10.40 22.35 17.16
C GLY A 205 -11.04 22.04 18.51
N GLU A 206 -11.39 20.79 18.78
CA GLU A 206 -11.93 20.31 20.05
C GLU A 206 -10.83 19.57 20.86
N ALA A 207 -9.71 20.24 21.08
CA ALA A 207 -8.53 19.62 21.68
C ALA A 207 -8.74 19.14 23.13
N GLU A 208 -9.57 19.82 23.93
CA GLU A 208 -9.90 19.35 25.29
C GLU A 208 -10.71 18.05 25.28
N ASN A 209 -11.54 17.87 24.25
CA ASN A 209 -12.30 16.66 24.03
C ASN A 209 -11.39 15.51 23.59
N ALA A 210 -10.39 15.79 22.74
CA ALA A 210 -9.34 14.84 22.39
C ALA A 210 -8.55 14.38 23.62
N ILE A 211 -8.10 15.31 24.47
CA ILE A 211 -7.41 15.00 25.73
C ILE A 211 -8.24 14.06 26.60
N ALA A 212 -9.53 14.35 26.80
CA ALA A 212 -10.39 13.50 27.62
C ALA A 212 -10.58 12.08 27.03
N CYS A 213 -10.67 11.96 25.70
CA CYS A 213 -10.70 10.66 25.02
C CYS A 213 -9.39 9.90 25.21
N LEU A 214 -8.26 10.55 24.99
CA LEU A 214 -6.93 9.96 25.11
C LEU A 214 -6.65 9.52 26.55
N GLU A 215 -7.03 10.32 27.55
CA GLU A 215 -6.98 9.91 28.96
C GLU A 215 -7.77 8.63 29.22
N ALA A 216 -9.00 8.54 28.68
CA ALA A 216 -9.81 7.35 28.83
C ALA A 216 -9.20 6.13 28.13
N ILE A 217 -8.61 6.30 26.94
CA ILE A 217 -7.95 5.24 26.18
C ILE A 217 -6.68 4.78 26.91
N THR A 218 -5.72 5.68 27.13
CA THR A 218 -4.42 5.38 27.75
C THR A 218 -4.59 4.74 29.12
N CYS A 219 -5.42 5.32 30.00
CA CYS A 219 -5.68 4.74 31.32
C CYS A 219 -6.24 3.32 31.22
N THR A 220 -7.18 3.06 30.31
CA THR A 220 -7.75 1.72 30.16
C THR A 220 -6.76 0.73 29.54
N CYS A 221 -5.90 1.19 28.63
CA CYS A 221 -4.81 0.37 28.10
C CYS A 221 -3.88 -0.06 29.24
N VAL A 222 -3.35 0.89 30.02
CA VAL A 222 -2.45 0.64 31.15
C VAL A 222 -3.08 -0.33 32.16
N GLU A 223 -4.33 -0.08 32.57
CA GLU A 223 -5.06 -0.91 33.56
C GLU A 223 -5.24 -2.37 33.13
N ASN A 224 -5.23 -2.69 31.83
CA ASN A 224 -5.60 -4.01 31.32
C ASN A 224 -4.51 -4.62 30.40
N TRP A 225 -3.33 -3.99 30.28
CA TRP A 225 -2.31 -4.44 29.33
C TRP A 225 -1.67 -5.76 29.74
N ASP A 226 -1.51 -6.01 31.04
CA ASP A 226 -0.93 -7.26 31.55
C ASP A 226 -1.63 -8.50 30.97
N ASP A 227 -2.97 -8.43 30.81
CA ASP A 227 -3.77 -9.53 30.27
C ASP A 227 -3.36 -9.94 28.84
N VAL A 228 -2.89 -8.98 28.02
CA VAL A 228 -2.47 -9.22 26.63
C VAL A 228 -0.95 -9.40 26.51
N ALA A 229 -0.18 -8.77 27.40
CA ALA A 229 1.28 -8.93 27.48
C ALA A 229 1.67 -10.38 27.80
N GLU A 230 0.85 -11.12 28.56
CA GLU A 230 1.03 -12.56 28.81
C GLU A 230 1.10 -13.40 27.52
N TYR A 231 0.51 -12.90 26.43
CA TYR A 231 0.51 -13.54 25.11
C TYR A 231 1.62 -13.03 24.18
N GLY A 232 2.52 -12.16 24.66
CA GLY A 232 3.68 -11.65 23.91
C GLY A 232 3.43 -10.38 23.09
N VAL A 233 2.27 -9.74 23.26
CA VAL A 233 1.91 -8.47 22.62
C VAL A 233 2.84 -7.35 23.09
N GLN A 234 3.36 -6.55 22.16
CA GLN A 234 4.22 -5.39 22.45
C GLN A 234 3.40 -4.10 22.40
N ASN A 235 3.74 -3.11 23.22
CA ASN A 235 3.04 -1.82 23.29
C ASN A 235 3.65 -0.73 22.39
N ASP A 236 4.82 -0.95 21.79
CA ASP A 236 5.58 0.06 21.04
C ASP A 236 4.73 0.80 19.98
N GLU A 237 3.96 0.05 19.17
CA GLU A 237 3.15 0.62 18.08
C GLU A 237 2.02 1.53 18.61
N ILE A 238 1.29 1.09 19.63
CA ILE A 238 0.22 1.91 20.21
C ILE A 238 0.77 3.08 21.03
N VAL A 239 1.92 2.91 21.70
CA VAL A 239 2.57 3.98 22.46
C VAL A 239 3.03 5.10 21.53
N GLN A 240 3.61 4.76 20.37
CA GLN A 240 4.00 5.76 19.37
C GLN A 240 2.80 6.59 18.89
N GLU A 241 1.66 5.95 18.67
CA GLU A 241 0.45 6.59 18.13
C GLU A 241 -0.27 7.43 19.20
N LEU A 242 -0.28 6.95 20.44
CA LEU A 242 -0.69 7.75 21.60
C LEU A 242 0.22 8.97 21.79
N ASN A 243 1.54 8.83 21.64
CA ASN A 243 2.50 9.93 21.73
C ASN A 243 2.15 11.06 20.76
N GLN A 244 1.89 10.72 19.49
CA GLN A 244 1.53 11.72 18.47
C GLN A 244 0.17 12.37 18.77
N ALA A 245 -0.86 11.56 19.09
CA ALA A 245 -2.21 12.07 19.34
C ALA A 245 -2.28 12.97 20.57
N TRP A 246 -1.62 12.60 21.67
CA TRP A 246 -1.52 13.41 22.88
C TRP A 246 -0.76 14.70 22.65
N CYS A 247 0.37 14.66 21.96
CA CYS A 247 1.15 15.84 21.64
C CYS A 247 0.33 16.84 20.82
N GLU A 248 -0.38 16.37 19.79
CA GLU A 248 -1.26 17.22 18.99
C GLU A 248 -2.39 17.84 19.83
N ALA A 249 -3.03 17.05 20.69
CA ALA A 249 -4.12 17.52 21.55
C ALA A 249 -3.64 18.54 22.60
N ILE A 250 -2.49 18.30 23.24
CA ILE A 250 -1.88 19.22 24.21
C ILE A 250 -1.49 20.55 23.56
N LEU A 251 -0.86 20.50 22.39
CA LEU A 251 -0.47 21.71 21.65
C LEU A 251 -1.68 22.43 21.04
N GLY A 252 -2.81 21.75 20.85
CA GLY A 252 -4.06 22.33 20.39
C GLY A 252 -4.94 22.95 21.49
N ALA A 253 -4.70 22.62 22.77
CA ALA A 253 -5.56 23.01 23.89
C ALA A 253 -5.01 24.21 24.69
N GLU A 254 -5.90 25.04 25.23
CA GLU A 254 -5.55 26.10 26.18
C GLU A 254 -5.53 25.57 27.63
N LEU A 255 -4.45 24.83 27.98
CA LEU A 255 -4.31 24.21 29.30
C LEU A 255 -3.86 25.21 30.38
N THR A 256 -4.53 25.17 31.53
CA THR A 256 -4.07 25.87 32.75
C THR A 256 -2.87 25.17 33.38
N PRO A 257 -2.06 25.86 34.21
CA PRO A 257 -0.92 25.24 34.88
C PRO A 257 -1.30 24.02 35.73
N ASP A 258 -2.47 24.05 36.39
CA ASP A 258 -2.96 22.93 37.21
C ASP A 258 -3.32 21.72 36.33
N GLU A 259 -4.01 21.94 35.19
CA GLU A 259 -4.32 20.86 34.23
C GLU A 259 -3.07 20.24 33.62
N LYS A 260 -2.03 21.06 33.34
CA LYS A 260 -0.74 20.53 32.88
C LYS A 260 -0.09 19.63 33.92
N VAL A 261 -0.10 20.04 35.19
CA VAL A 261 0.46 19.24 36.30
C VAL A 261 -0.32 17.93 36.47
N ASP A 262 -1.65 17.95 36.37
CA ASP A 262 -2.49 16.75 36.48
C ASP A 262 -2.20 15.76 35.33
N ILE A 263 -2.11 16.26 34.08
CA ILE A 263 -1.76 15.43 32.91
C ILE A 263 -0.34 14.85 33.06
N GLN A 264 0.62 15.66 33.51
CA GLN A 264 2.00 15.22 33.72
C GLN A 264 2.08 14.07 34.74
N ILE A 265 1.40 14.21 35.89
CA ILE A 265 1.38 13.17 36.93
C ILE A 265 0.80 11.87 36.38
N ASN A 266 -0.29 11.95 35.62
CA ASN A 266 -0.91 10.76 35.01
C ASN A 266 0.03 10.08 34.00
N LEU A 267 0.67 10.86 33.13
CA LEU A 267 1.61 10.33 32.13
C LEU A 267 2.81 9.68 32.78
N GLU A 268 3.41 10.29 33.81
CA GLU A 268 4.53 9.72 34.57
C GLU A 268 4.12 8.39 35.22
N ALA A 269 2.93 8.33 35.82
CA ALA A 269 2.41 7.10 36.42
C ALA A 269 2.17 6.00 35.36
N TRP A 270 1.53 6.32 34.23
CA TRP A 270 1.28 5.36 33.16
C TRP A 270 2.56 4.89 32.47
N GLN A 271 3.55 5.77 32.34
CA GLN A 271 4.86 5.42 31.78
C GLN A 271 5.53 4.32 32.61
N ASP A 272 5.56 4.49 33.93
CA ASP A 272 6.14 3.54 34.86
C ASP A 272 5.34 2.24 34.93
N GLU A 273 4.00 2.32 34.99
CA GLU A 273 3.12 1.14 35.06
C GLU A 273 3.14 0.31 33.78
N TRP A 274 3.19 0.95 32.63
CA TRP A 274 3.08 0.29 31.32
C TRP A 274 4.44 0.02 30.66
N ASN A 275 5.54 0.46 31.28
CA ASN A 275 6.88 0.43 30.69
C ASN A 275 6.88 1.01 29.25
N ALA A 276 6.28 2.19 29.12
CA ALA A 276 6.19 2.93 27.87
C ALA A 276 7.23 4.07 27.84
N ASP A 277 7.43 4.71 26.68
CA ASP A 277 8.16 5.97 26.57
C ASP A 277 7.18 7.08 26.15
N PHE A 278 6.89 8.01 27.06
CA PHE A 278 6.04 9.18 26.81
C PHE A 278 6.85 10.48 26.72
N GLY A 279 8.14 10.38 26.40
CA GLY A 279 9.06 11.53 26.30
C GLY A 279 8.57 12.63 25.35
N LEU A 280 7.99 12.27 24.20
CA LEU A 280 7.43 13.23 23.25
C LEU A 280 6.28 14.05 23.86
N ILE A 281 5.36 13.40 24.56
CA ILE A 281 4.20 14.06 25.20
C ILE A 281 4.66 14.97 26.32
N MET A 282 5.56 14.48 27.17
CA MET A 282 6.12 15.24 28.29
C MET A 282 6.85 16.49 27.78
N GLU A 283 7.57 16.37 26.67
CA GLU A 283 8.28 17.51 26.09
C GLU A 283 7.32 18.54 25.48
N ALA A 284 6.27 18.09 24.79
CA ALA A 284 5.23 18.97 24.28
C ALA A 284 4.52 19.75 25.40
N LEU A 285 4.26 19.09 26.53
CA LEU A 285 3.64 19.69 27.71
C LEU A 285 4.56 20.71 28.40
N ARG A 286 5.86 20.39 28.49
CA ARG A 286 6.92 21.22 29.08
C ARG A 286 7.16 22.48 28.25
N GLN A 287 7.37 22.33 26.94
CA GLN A 287 7.67 23.44 26.03
C GLN A 287 6.42 24.28 25.74
N GLY A 288 5.34 23.63 25.30
CA GLY A 288 4.20 24.32 24.69
C GLY A 288 4.60 25.19 23.49
N TRP A 289 3.80 26.25 23.23
CA TRP A 289 4.09 27.27 22.21
C TRP A 289 4.91 28.46 22.74
N ASP A 290 4.99 28.62 24.06
CA ASP A 290 5.67 29.74 24.72
C ASP A 290 7.15 29.45 25.03
N TYR A 291 7.66 28.29 24.60
CA TYR A 291 9.06 27.90 24.82
C TYR A 291 10.00 28.90 24.13
N PRO A 292 10.92 29.58 24.85
CA PRO A 292 11.66 30.70 24.28
C PRO A 292 12.45 30.39 23.00
N PRO A 293 13.17 29.27 22.87
CA PRO A 293 13.85 28.92 21.61
C PRO A 293 12.89 28.71 20.43
N LEU A 294 11.74 28.09 20.68
CA LEU A 294 10.69 27.96 19.67
C LEU A 294 10.18 29.33 19.24
N VAL A 295 9.89 30.23 20.19
CA VAL A 295 9.39 31.58 19.90
C VAL A 295 10.38 32.37 19.04
N GLU A 296 11.69 32.25 19.30
CA GLU A 296 12.74 32.87 18.47
C GLU A 296 12.72 32.31 17.04
N VAL A 297 12.62 30.99 16.88
CA VAL A 297 12.49 30.34 15.56
C VAL A 297 11.24 30.80 14.83
N LEU A 298 10.08 30.85 15.49
CA LEU A 298 8.82 31.31 14.88
C LEU A 298 8.88 32.80 14.47
N GLN A 299 9.77 33.60 15.06
CA GLN A 299 10.04 34.98 14.66
C GLN A 299 11.08 35.10 13.53
N GLY A 300 11.66 33.99 13.08
CA GLY A 300 12.66 33.92 12.01
C GLY A 300 14.11 33.94 12.49
N ASN A 301 14.37 33.87 13.80
CA ASN A 301 15.71 33.79 14.36
C ASN A 301 16.17 32.33 14.45
N ILE A 302 16.58 31.76 13.31
CA ILE A 302 17.00 30.36 13.20
C ILE A 302 18.43 30.19 13.75
N THR A 303 18.62 29.19 14.61
CA THR A 303 19.92 28.84 15.19
C THR A 303 20.40 27.47 14.69
N GLU A 304 21.69 27.15 14.86
CA GLU A 304 22.24 25.83 14.51
C GLU A 304 21.61 24.67 15.30
N ARG A 305 20.94 24.95 16.42
CA ARG A 305 20.25 23.97 17.27
C ARG A 305 18.74 23.93 17.03
N GLY A 306 18.24 24.61 15.99
CA GLY A 306 16.81 24.74 15.74
C GLY A 306 16.09 25.42 16.92
N ALA A 307 15.02 24.79 17.38
CA ALA A 307 14.18 25.19 18.50
C ALA A 307 14.60 24.55 19.83
N TRP A 308 15.86 24.11 19.99
CA TRP A 308 16.36 23.40 21.18
C TRP A 308 17.49 24.14 21.91
N GLU A 309 17.43 24.18 23.25
CA GLU A 309 18.52 24.70 24.10
C GLU A 309 19.63 23.67 24.35
N GLU A 310 19.24 22.41 24.59
CA GLU A 310 20.13 21.30 24.95
C GLU A 310 20.40 20.39 23.74
N ASP A 311 20.87 19.17 23.99
CA ASP A 311 21.04 18.16 22.95
C ASP A 311 19.68 17.80 22.34
N VAL A 312 19.65 17.66 21.01
CA VAL A 312 18.41 17.37 20.25
C VAL A 312 17.98 15.92 20.54
N PRO A 313 16.76 15.70 21.08
CA PRO A 313 16.27 14.36 21.39
C PRO A 313 15.84 13.59 20.13
N ASP A 314 15.77 12.26 20.22
CA ASP A 314 15.41 11.38 19.09
C ASP A 314 13.99 11.63 18.56
N TYR A 315 13.07 12.14 19.39
CA TYR A 315 11.70 12.50 19.02
C TYR A 315 11.54 13.93 18.48
N ALA A 316 12.63 14.68 18.28
CA ALA A 316 12.57 16.08 17.87
C ALA A 316 11.85 16.27 16.52
N ASP A 317 12.12 15.37 15.56
CA ASP A 317 11.48 15.37 14.25
C ASP A 317 9.97 15.19 14.36
N ASP A 318 9.51 14.24 15.19
CA ASP A 318 8.08 14.00 15.42
C ASP A 318 7.39 15.24 16.02
N LEU A 319 8.02 15.88 17.00
CA LEU A 319 7.50 17.11 17.61
C LEU A 319 7.41 18.25 16.58
N ALA A 320 8.43 18.40 15.73
CA ALA A 320 8.44 19.39 14.67
C ALA A 320 7.30 19.14 13.67
N LEU A 321 7.11 17.90 13.21
CA LEU A 321 6.03 17.53 12.29
C LEU A 321 4.63 17.82 12.86
N ILE A 322 4.40 17.52 14.13
CA ILE A 322 3.12 17.82 14.80
C ILE A 322 2.88 19.34 14.87
N ARG A 323 3.89 20.11 15.24
CA ARG A 323 3.80 21.59 15.24
C ARG A 323 3.53 22.15 13.86
N LEU A 324 4.20 21.62 12.83
CA LEU A 324 3.97 21.99 11.43
C LEU A 324 2.53 21.70 10.99
N LYS A 325 1.98 20.54 11.35
CA LYS A 325 0.57 20.20 11.10
C LYS A 325 -0.38 21.22 11.73
N ILE A 326 -0.14 21.61 12.98
CA ILE A 326 -0.96 22.61 13.67
C ILE A 326 -0.84 24.00 13.02
N LEU A 327 0.38 24.45 12.68
CA LEU A 327 0.62 25.73 12.01
C LEU A 327 -0.06 25.79 10.63
N GLU A 328 -0.02 24.69 9.86
CA GLU A 328 -0.70 24.61 8.57
C GLU A 328 -2.21 24.77 8.71
N ARG A 329 -2.84 24.09 9.69
CA ARG A 329 -4.28 24.23 9.97
C ARG A 329 -4.68 25.63 10.41
N GLN A 330 -3.79 26.32 11.11
CA GLN A 330 -3.99 27.70 11.55
C GLN A 330 -3.65 28.73 10.45
N GLU A 331 -3.29 28.28 9.25
CA GLU A 331 -2.84 29.11 8.13
C GLU A 331 -1.61 29.99 8.47
N ARG A 332 -0.80 29.56 9.45
CA ARG A 332 0.40 30.24 9.95
C ARG A 332 1.63 29.86 9.13
N TYR A 333 1.56 30.08 7.83
CA TYR A 333 2.53 29.52 6.87
C TYR A 333 3.95 30.09 6.98
N GLN A 334 4.12 31.33 7.43
CA GLN A 334 5.47 31.91 7.56
C GLN A 334 6.22 31.28 8.74
N GLU A 335 5.52 31.06 9.85
CA GLU A 335 6.03 30.37 11.02
C GLU A 335 6.29 28.89 10.73
N TYR A 336 5.41 28.26 9.93
CA TYR A 336 5.65 26.90 9.41
C TYR A 336 7.00 26.82 8.69
N LEU A 337 7.27 27.76 7.77
CA LEU A 337 8.51 27.75 7.00
C LEU A 337 9.74 27.92 7.89
N TYR A 338 9.70 28.84 8.85
CA TYR A 338 10.82 29.03 9.77
C TYR A 338 11.07 27.80 10.65
N LEU A 339 10.01 27.18 11.16
CA LEU A 339 10.15 25.98 11.97
C LEU A 339 10.67 24.79 11.13
N ALA A 340 10.14 24.60 9.93
CA ALA A 340 10.57 23.52 9.05
C ALA A 340 12.03 23.66 8.65
N GLU A 341 12.49 24.88 8.38
CA GLU A 341 13.90 25.17 8.09
C GLU A 341 14.80 24.96 9.32
N ALA A 342 14.37 25.43 10.49
CA ALA A 342 15.14 25.32 11.73
C ALA A 342 15.32 23.87 12.21
N GLU A 343 14.30 23.02 12.04
CA GLU A 343 14.29 21.62 12.45
C GLU A 343 14.74 20.66 11.33
N GLY A 344 15.26 21.17 10.21
CA GLY A 344 15.75 20.33 9.11
C GLY A 344 14.67 19.53 8.36
N GLN A 345 13.40 19.89 8.51
CA GLN A 345 12.24 19.26 7.85
C GLN A 345 12.15 19.69 6.38
N THR A 346 13.16 19.28 5.61
CA THR A 346 13.43 19.78 4.24
C THR A 346 12.27 19.49 3.29
N GLN A 347 11.69 18.28 3.34
CA GLN A 347 10.53 17.94 2.51
C GLN A 347 9.35 18.88 2.77
N GLN A 348 9.04 19.13 4.04
CA GLN A 348 7.95 19.99 4.50
C GLN A 348 8.20 21.44 4.09
N TYR A 349 9.41 21.94 4.30
CA TYR A 349 9.82 23.29 3.91
C TYR A 349 9.67 23.52 2.40
N LEU A 350 10.28 22.66 1.58
CA LEU A 350 10.27 22.77 0.12
C LEU A 350 8.84 22.66 -0.45
N THR A 351 8.08 21.66 0.00
CA THR A 351 6.71 21.45 -0.51
C THR A 351 5.78 22.58 -0.09
N MET A 352 5.95 23.17 1.11
CA MET A 352 5.19 24.34 1.53
C MET A 352 5.50 25.57 0.69
N LEU A 353 6.77 25.86 0.39
CA LEU A 353 7.14 26.94 -0.55
C LEU A 353 6.44 26.76 -1.91
N GLY A 354 6.44 25.53 -2.43
CA GLY A 354 5.73 25.17 -3.65
C GLY A 354 4.21 25.41 -3.54
N ARG A 355 3.56 24.95 -2.46
CA ARG A 355 2.11 25.13 -2.22
C ARG A 355 1.71 26.59 -2.15
N LEU A 356 2.56 27.45 -1.59
CA LEU A 356 2.36 28.91 -1.53
C LEU A 356 2.66 29.62 -2.86
N GLY A 357 3.12 28.91 -3.89
CA GLY A 357 3.47 29.48 -5.19
C GLY A 357 4.81 30.23 -5.19
N ARG A 358 5.64 30.07 -4.15
CA ARG A 358 6.99 30.64 -4.04
C ARG A 358 8.00 29.79 -4.84
N VAL A 359 7.71 29.57 -6.13
CA VAL A 359 8.42 28.61 -6.99
C VAL A 359 9.93 28.90 -7.06
N ALA A 360 10.31 30.17 -7.28
CA ALA A 360 11.72 30.53 -7.42
C ALA A 360 12.52 30.21 -6.15
N GLU A 361 11.94 30.46 -4.98
CA GLU A 361 12.55 30.19 -3.69
C GLU A 361 12.60 28.70 -3.37
N ALA A 362 11.54 27.95 -3.70
CA ALA A 362 11.53 26.49 -3.56
C ALA A 362 12.65 25.85 -4.39
N VAL A 363 12.86 26.32 -5.62
CA VAL A 363 13.90 25.81 -6.51
C VAL A 363 15.30 26.18 -6.01
N ASP A 364 15.51 27.41 -5.53
CA ASP A 364 16.79 27.86 -4.98
C ASP A 364 17.16 27.07 -3.71
N ALA A 365 16.20 26.95 -2.78
CA ALA A 365 16.38 26.16 -1.57
C ALA A 365 16.69 24.69 -1.88
N ALA A 366 15.96 24.09 -2.83
CA ALA A 366 16.19 22.70 -3.23
C ALA A 366 17.61 22.44 -3.77
N GLN A 367 18.27 23.42 -4.39
CA GLN A 367 19.66 23.25 -4.85
C GLN A 367 20.67 23.05 -3.70
N THR A 368 20.33 23.54 -2.50
CA THR A 368 21.24 23.53 -1.33
C THR A 368 20.83 22.56 -0.24
N GLN A 369 19.53 22.30 -0.06
CA GLN A 369 19.00 21.55 1.08
C GLN A 369 18.50 20.15 0.70
N MET A 370 18.01 19.98 -0.54
CA MET A 370 17.43 18.70 -1.00
C MET A 370 18.51 17.61 -1.05
N ASN A 371 18.27 16.52 -0.32
CA ASN A 371 19.23 15.45 -0.09
C ASN A 371 18.68 14.04 -0.37
N SER A 372 17.37 13.89 -0.64
CA SER A 372 16.73 12.61 -0.95
C SER A 372 15.87 12.63 -2.22
N GLN A 373 15.63 11.44 -2.78
CA GLN A 373 14.71 11.26 -3.92
C GLN A 373 13.26 11.58 -3.52
N GLU A 374 12.87 11.26 -2.28
CA GLU A 374 11.54 11.50 -1.73
C GLU A 374 11.22 13.00 -1.70
N GLU A 375 12.15 13.82 -1.21
CA GLU A 375 12.04 15.28 -1.20
C GLU A 375 11.89 15.85 -2.61
N ALA A 376 12.75 15.41 -3.54
CA ALA A 376 12.70 15.84 -4.93
C ALA A 376 11.37 15.47 -5.58
N PHE A 377 10.91 14.24 -5.34
CA PHE A 377 9.66 13.75 -5.91
C PHE A 377 8.45 14.49 -5.35
N ALA A 378 8.42 14.73 -4.04
CA ALA A 378 7.36 15.49 -3.38
C ALA A 378 7.29 16.92 -3.91
N LEU A 379 8.42 17.63 -3.99
CA LEU A 379 8.47 18.99 -4.52
C LEU A 379 8.06 19.04 -6.00
N ALA A 380 8.56 18.12 -6.83
CA ALA A 380 8.25 18.09 -8.26
C ALA A 380 6.75 17.89 -8.53
N LYS A 381 6.06 17.05 -7.75
CA LYS A 381 4.59 16.91 -7.82
C LYS A 381 3.88 18.23 -7.52
N ILE A 382 4.24 18.88 -6.42
CA ILE A 382 3.64 20.17 -6.03
C ILE A 382 3.87 21.24 -7.10
N LEU A 383 5.08 21.34 -7.66
CA LEU A 383 5.38 22.29 -8.73
C LEU A 383 4.58 22.00 -10.00
N THR A 384 4.35 20.73 -10.31
CA THR A 384 3.49 20.31 -11.44
C THR A 384 2.04 20.73 -11.23
N ASP A 385 1.48 20.51 -10.04
CA ASP A 385 0.12 20.93 -9.68
C ASP A 385 -0.06 22.46 -9.75
N LYS A 386 1.03 23.22 -9.54
CA LYS A 386 1.07 24.69 -9.71
C LYS A 386 1.34 25.15 -11.14
N GLY A 387 1.53 24.23 -12.08
CA GLY A 387 1.82 24.53 -13.49
C GLY A 387 3.26 24.95 -13.78
N ALA A 388 4.17 24.84 -12.81
CA ALA A 388 5.60 25.13 -12.96
C ALA A 388 6.34 23.91 -13.54
N LEU A 389 5.91 23.44 -14.71
CA LEU A 389 6.31 22.15 -15.29
C LEU A 389 7.82 22.04 -15.55
N GLN A 390 8.45 23.11 -16.06
CA GLN A 390 9.89 23.08 -16.35
C GLN A 390 10.71 22.96 -15.05
N GLN A 391 10.36 23.74 -14.02
CA GLN A 391 11.02 23.69 -12.72
C GLN A 391 10.79 22.32 -12.05
N ALA A 392 9.58 21.76 -12.17
CA ALA A 392 9.28 20.43 -11.68
C ALA A 392 10.17 19.36 -12.34
N LEU A 393 10.37 19.46 -13.65
CA LEU A 393 11.26 18.56 -14.38
C LEU A 393 12.72 18.71 -13.90
N ASP A 394 13.21 19.94 -13.76
CA ASP A 394 14.59 20.22 -13.32
C ASP A 394 14.86 19.66 -11.90
N ILE A 395 13.90 19.82 -10.98
CA ILE A 395 13.96 19.24 -9.63
C ILE A 395 13.99 17.72 -9.69
N ALA A 396 13.08 17.10 -10.46
CA ALA A 396 12.98 15.65 -10.54
C ALA A 396 14.25 15.03 -11.16
N GLN A 397 14.81 15.63 -12.21
CA GLN A 397 16.07 15.21 -12.80
C GLN A 397 17.24 15.30 -11.82
N SER A 398 17.29 16.36 -11.01
CA SER A 398 18.31 16.52 -9.97
C SER A 398 18.16 15.45 -8.89
N GLY A 399 16.92 15.18 -8.48
CA GLY A 399 16.56 14.16 -7.51
C GLY A 399 16.97 12.74 -7.87
N LEU A 400 17.00 12.39 -9.15
CA LEU A 400 17.41 11.04 -9.60
C LEU A 400 18.85 10.64 -9.21
N ASN A 401 19.70 11.61 -8.87
CA ASN A 401 21.07 11.35 -8.41
C ASN A 401 21.21 11.32 -6.88
N LEU A 402 20.13 11.57 -6.15
CA LEU A 402 20.10 11.55 -4.69
C LEU A 402 19.82 10.12 -4.18
N PRO A 403 20.20 9.79 -2.93
CA PRO A 403 19.77 8.56 -2.29
C PRO A 403 18.25 8.54 -2.06
N GLY A 404 17.64 7.37 -2.11
CA GLY A 404 16.22 7.18 -1.83
C GLY A 404 15.71 5.82 -2.25
N ASN A 405 14.44 5.56 -1.94
CA ASN A 405 13.78 4.27 -2.18
C ASN A 405 12.74 4.35 -3.30
N CYS A 406 12.43 5.55 -3.80
CA CYS A 406 11.43 5.78 -4.85
C CYS A 406 12.03 6.00 -6.25
N GLN A 407 13.25 5.54 -6.53
CA GLN A 407 13.95 5.77 -7.81
C GLN A 407 13.14 5.31 -9.02
N TYR A 408 12.41 4.19 -8.89
CA TYR A 408 11.57 3.69 -9.98
C TYR A 408 10.42 4.66 -10.27
N GLU A 409 9.66 5.03 -9.25
CA GLU A 409 8.51 5.93 -9.34
C GLU A 409 8.93 7.31 -9.82
N LEU A 410 10.01 7.88 -9.25
CA LEU A 410 10.56 9.16 -9.65
C LEU A 410 11.05 9.11 -11.11
N GLY A 411 11.73 8.04 -11.52
CA GLY A 411 12.24 7.88 -12.89
C GLY A 411 11.13 7.80 -13.94
N ILE A 412 10.08 7.00 -13.68
CA ILE A 412 8.91 6.91 -14.56
C ILE A 412 8.19 8.26 -14.62
N TRP A 413 7.93 8.89 -13.47
CA TRP A 413 7.25 10.18 -13.42
C TRP A 413 8.04 11.28 -14.14
N THR A 414 9.36 11.33 -13.94
CA THR A 414 10.26 12.24 -14.66
C THR A 414 10.19 12.01 -16.16
N SER A 415 10.16 10.75 -16.60
CA SER A 415 10.04 10.41 -18.01
C SER A 415 8.73 10.90 -18.62
N ASP A 416 7.61 10.72 -17.92
CA ASP A 416 6.29 11.10 -18.41
C ASP A 416 6.16 12.63 -18.53
N LEU A 417 6.57 13.36 -17.48
CA LEU A 417 6.58 14.83 -17.51
C LEU A 417 7.49 15.38 -18.62
N ALA A 418 8.66 14.77 -18.81
CA ALA A 418 9.57 15.19 -19.87
C ALA A 418 8.99 14.97 -21.28
N ILE A 419 8.21 13.90 -21.49
CA ILE A 419 7.49 13.67 -22.76
C ILE A 419 6.45 14.77 -22.99
N GLU A 420 5.70 15.16 -21.97
CA GLU A 420 4.72 16.25 -22.05
C GLU A 420 5.38 17.59 -22.45
N LEU A 421 6.60 17.82 -21.95
CA LEU A 421 7.42 19.00 -22.29
C LEU A 421 8.22 18.85 -23.59
N ALA A 422 8.02 17.76 -24.34
CA ALA A 422 8.76 17.41 -25.55
C ALA A 422 10.30 17.32 -25.36
N ASN A 423 10.76 17.12 -24.13
CA ASN A 423 12.16 16.95 -23.77
C ASN A 423 12.55 15.46 -23.79
N HIS A 424 12.91 14.97 -24.98
CA HIS A 424 13.22 13.56 -25.21
C HIS A 424 14.48 13.09 -24.46
N GLU A 425 15.44 13.98 -24.23
CA GLU A 425 16.68 13.66 -23.50
C GLU A 425 16.41 13.41 -22.02
N ALA A 426 15.65 14.31 -21.38
CA ALA A 426 15.22 14.13 -19.99
C ALA A 426 14.28 12.91 -19.84
N ALA A 427 13.42 12.67 -20.84
CA ALA A 427 12.54 11.51 -20.85
C ALA A 427 13.34 10.20 -20.80
N LEU A 428 14.34 10.09 -21.68
CA LEU A 428 15.23 8.94 -21.74
C LEU A 428 16.06 8.76 -20.46
N LEU A 429 16.50 9.86 -19.84
CA LEU A 429 17.22 9.83 -18.58
C LEU A 429 16.35 9.24 -17.45
N GLY A 430 15.13 9.75 -17.29
CA GLY A 430 14.20 9.31 -16.23
C GLY A 430 13.87 7.82 -16.32
N ILE A 431 13.47 7.34 -17.50
CA ILE A 431 13.12 5.93 -17.68
C ILE A 431 14.34 5.01 -17.55
N LYS A 432 15.54 5.46 -17.94
CA LYS A 432 16.78 4.71 -17.73
C LYS A 432 17.09 4.57 -16.24
N ALA A 433 16.85 5.60 -15.44
CA ALA A 433 17.02 5.55 -13.99
C ALA A 433 16.04 4.56 -13.34
N ALA A 434 14.78 4.52 -13.78
CA ALA A 434 13.80 3.53 -13.31
C ALA A 434 14.22 2.09 -13.70
N PHE A 435 14.67 1.91 -14.94
CA PHE A 435 15.11 0.62 -15.46
C PHE A 435 16.33 0.04 -14.72
N GLN A 436 17.23 0.89 -14.20
CA GLN A 436 18.41 0.46 -13.44
C GLN A 436 18.04 -0.28 -12.16
N VAL A 437 16.98 0.14 -11.46
CA VAL A 437 16.54 -0.47 -10.20
C VAL A 437 15.54 -1.60 -10.41
N LYS A 438 14.71 -1.52 -11.46
CA LYS A 438 13.69 -2.51 -11.78
C LYS A 438 13.52 -2.66 -13.30
N PRO A 439 14.35 -3.48 -13.96
CA PRO A 439 14.26 -3.68 -15.39
C PRO A 439 12.92 -4.30 -15.81
N SER A 440 12.28 -3.74 -16.83
CA SER A 440 11.06 -4.27 -17.42
C SER A 440 11.13 -4.22 -18.95
N PHE A 441 10.43 -5.16 -19.61
CA PHE A 441 10.39 -5.16 -21.08
C PHE A 441 9.62 -3.96 -21.64
N SER A 442 8.56 -3.51 -20.94
CA SER A 442 7.81 -2.31 -21.34
C SER A 442 8.68 -1.05 -21.31
N ASP A 443 9.51 -0.89 -20.29
CA ASP A 443 10.39 0.29 -20.20
C ASP A 443 11.49 0.23 -21.26
N TYR A 444 11.97 -0.97 -21.59
CA TYR A 444 12.90 -1.19 -22.69
C TYR A 444 12.32 -0.74 -24.04
N GLN A 445 11.09 -1.14 -24.35
CA GLN A 445 10.40 -0.75 -25.58
C GLN A 445 10.14 0.76 -25.62
N LYS A 446 9.73 1.37 -24.50
CA LYS A 446 9.54 2.82 -24.42
C LYS A 446 10.85 3.57 -24.65
N MET A 447 11.98 3.08 -24.12
CA MET A 447 13.31 3.64 -24.41
C MET A 447 13.70 3.48 -25.89
N GLN A 448 13.32 2.38 -26.53
CA GLN A 448 13.54 2.17 -27.96
C GLN A 448 12.83 3.23 -28.81
N GLU A 449 11.60 3.58 -28.46
CA GLU A 449 10.83 4.62 -29.13
C GLU A 449 11.43 6.02 -28.88
N LEU A 450 11.81 6.33 -27.64
CA LEU A 450 12.35 7.63 -27.24
C LEU A 450 13.75 7.90 -27.81
N ALA A 451 14.61 6.89 -27.91
CA ALA A 451 16.01 7.07 -28.30
C ALA A 451 16.21 7.43 -29.78
N GLY A 452 15.24 7.09 -30.65
CA GLY A 452 15.30 7.39 -32.09
C GLY A 452 16.64 6.98 -32.72
N LYS A 453 17.38 7.95 -33.28
CA LYS A 453 18.68 7.71 -33.94
C LYS A 453 19.79 7.25 -33.00
N ASN A 454 19.65 7.49 -31.69
CA ASN A 454 20.65 7.13 -30.69
C ASN A 454 20.40 5.73 -30.09
N TRP A 455 19.42 4.98 -30.62
CA TRP A 455 19.01 3.68 -30.09
C TRP A 455 20.18 2.71 -29.92
N GLU A 456 21.09 2.61 -30.90
CA GLU A 456 22.21 1.66 -30.81
C GLU A 456 23.12 1.90 -29.60
N THR A 457 23.37 3.16 -29.25
CA THR A 457 24.14 3.53 -28.06
C THR A 457 23.37 3.21 -26.78
N VAL A 458 22.09 3.58 -26.73
CA VAL A 458 21.20 3.34 -25.58
C VAL A 458 21.05 1.84 -25.33
N LYS A 459 20.71 1.06 -26.35
CA LYS A 459 20.61 -0.40 -26.32
C LYS A 459 21.84 -1.05 -25.70
N THR A 460 23.03 -0.62 -26.13
CA THR A 460 24.30 -1.18 -25.63
C THR A 460 24.43 -1.02 -24.12
N ASP A 461 24.00 0.12 -23.58
CA ASP A 461 24.00 0.36 -22.13
C ASP A 461 22.91 -0.46 -21.41
N LEU A 462 21.70 -0.51 -21.97
CA LEU A 462 20.58 -1.27 -21.37
C LEU A 462 20.89 -2.77 -21.28
N LEU A 463 21.51 -3.34 -22.31
CA LEU A 463 21.92 -4.75 -22.30
C LEU A 463 23.01 -5.03 -21.26
N LYS A 464 23.91 -4.08 -20.97
CA LYS A 464 24.87 -4.21 -19.87
C LYS A 464 24.16 -4.22 -18.51
N ILE A 465 23.16 -3.36 -18.33
CA ILE A 465 22.34 -3.33 -17.10
C ILE A 465 21.67 -4.70 -16.92
N ILE A 466 20.99 -5.21 -17.94
CA ILE A 466 20.29 -6.50 -17.90
C ILE A 466 21.20 -7.67 -17.53
N ARG A 467 22.42 -7.70 -18.09
CA ARG A 467 23.40 -8.77 -17.82
C ARG A 467 23.97 -8.72 -16.40
N ASN A 468 24.08 -7.54 -15.80
CA ASN A 468 24.68 -7.36 -14.48
C ASN A 468 23.65 -7.30 -13.34
N TYR A 469 22.38 -7.09 -13.67
CA TYR A 469 21.31 -6.97 -12.68
C TYR A 469 21.06 -8.32 -11.99
N ASN A 470 20.97 -8.35 -10.66
CA ASN A 470 20.78 -9.59 -9.88
C ASN A 470 19.55 -9.55 -8.95
N GLY A 471 18.61 -8.63 -9.20
CA GLY A 471 17.38 -8.55 -8.42
C GLY A 471 16.43 -9.72 -8.74
N TRP A 472 15.80 -10.23 -7.69
CA TRP A 472 14.82 -11.32 -7.75
C TRP A 472 13.59 -10.95 -8.59
N GLY A 473 13.06 -11.93 -9.35
CA GLY A 473 11.79 -11.77 -10.07
C GLY A 473 11.89 -10.97 -11.38
N THR A 474 13.09 -10.80 -11.92
CA THR A 474 13.34 -10.07 -13.18
C THR A 474 13.67 -10.97 -14.36
N GLU A 475 13.70 -12.28 -14.15
CA GLU A 475 14.11 -13.29 -15.13
C GLU A 475 13.24 -13.24 -16.38
N SER A 476 11.91 -13.04 -16.23
CA SER A 476 11.02 -12.87 -17.37
C SER A 476 11.37 -11.62 -18.19
N ALA A 477 11.55 -10.47 -17.54
CA ALA A 477 11.88 -9.23 -18.23
C ALA A 477 13.21 -9.34 -18.98
N LYS A 478 14.23 -9.95 -18.35
CA LYS A 478 15.53 -10.19 -18.99
C LYS A 478 15.39 -11.06 -20.23
N VAL A 479 14.70 -12.19 -20.11
CA VAL A 479 14.48 -13.11 -21.25
C VAL A 479 13.73 -12.40 -22.36
N ASP A 480 12.67 -11.67 -22.06
CA ASP A 480 11.87 -10.97 -23.07
C ASP A 480 12.72 -9.93 -23.83
N ILE A 481 13.56 -9.17 -23.13
CA ILE A 481 14.51 -8.24 -23.74
C ILE A 481 15.55 -8.96 -24.61
N LEU A 482 16.15 -10.05 -24.10
CA LEU A 482 17.18 -10.79 -24.82
C LEU A 482 16.62 -11.47 -26.08
N LEU A 483 15.41 -12.01 -26.01
CA LEU A 483 14.72 -12.60 -27.15
C LEU A 483 14.33 -11.54 -28.18
N HIS A 484 13.88 -10.36 -27.75
CA HIS A 484 13.58 -9.22 -28.62
C HIS A 484 14.82 -8.74 -29.40
N GLU A 485 16.00 -8.79 -28.78
CA GLU A 485 17.28 -8.44 -29.40
C GLU A 485 17.97 -9.62 -30.12
N GLU A 486 17.28 -10.74 -30.31
CA GLU A 486 17.82 -11.96 -30.94
C GLU A 486 19.07 -12.55 -30.24
N LEU A 487 19.28 -12.22 -28.96
CA LEU A 487 20.37 -12.72 -28.11
C LEU A 487 20.02 -14.06 -27.47
N ILE A 488 19.74 -15.05 -28.32
CA ILE A 488 19.17 -16.35 -27.91
C ILE A 488 20.09 -17.12 -26.96
N ASN A 489 21.41 -17.03 -27.14
CA ASN A 489 22.37 -17.71 -26.25
C ASN A 489 22.37 -17.15 -24.82
N ASP A 490 22.20 -15.83 -24.67
CA ASP A 490 22.10 -15.19 -23.35
C ASP A 490 20.78 -15.60 -22.68
N ALA A 491 19.68 -15.67 -23.44
CA ALA A 491 18.40 -16.16 -22.94
C ALA A 491 18.45 -17.65 -22.51
N ILE A 492 19.17 -18.48 -23.27
CA ILE A 492 19.44 -19.88 -22.93
C ILE A 492 20.20 -20.00 -21.61
N ALA A 493 21.20 -19.15 -21.37
CA ALA A 493 21.99 -19.18 -20.14
C ALA A 493 21.09 -18.96 -18.92
N ILE A 494 20.22 -17.96 -18.96
CA ILE A 494 19.24 -17.70 -17.89
C ILE A 494 18.28 -18.89 -17.73
N ALA A 495 17.65 -19.34 -18.82
CA ALA A 495 16.66 -20.43 -18.76
C ALA A 495 17.24 -21.77 -18.29
N SER A 496 18.54 -21.97 -18.43
CA SER A 496 19.23 -23.19 -17.98
C SER A 496 19.33 -23.28 -16.47
N GLU A 497 19.39 -22.15 -15.76
CA GLU A 497 19.47 -22.07 -14.30
C GLU A 497 18.09 -22.11 -13.63
N LEU A 498 17.02 -21.84 -14.40
CA LEU A 498 15.66 -21.78 -13.88
C LEU A 498 15.12 -23.14 -13.42
N SER A 499 14.19 -23.08 -12.47
CA SER A 499 13.51 -24.26 -11.96
C SER A 499 12.37 -24.70 -12.88
N SER A 500 11.81 -25.90 -12.67
CA SER A 500 10.63 -26.32 -13.44
C SER A 500 9.36 -25.52 -13.09
N TYR A 501 9.38 -24.70 -12.04
CA TYR A 501 8.28 -23.78 -11.72
C TYR A 501 8.18 -22.64 -12.76
N ASP A 502 9.28 -22.32 -13.44
CA ASP A 502 9.36 -21.28 -14.47
C ASP A 502 9.08 -21.83 -15.88
N SER A 503 8.26 -22.88 -15.97
CA SER A 503 8.05 -23.65 -17.21
C SER A 503 7.60 -22.79 -18.40
N GLU A 504 6.72 -21.82 -18.19
CA GLU A 504 6.26 -20.90 -19.24
C GLU A 504 7.41 -20.06 -19.81
N LEU A 505 8.29 -19.56 -18.94
CA LEU A 505 9.44 -18.76 -19.32
C LEU A 505 10.46 -19.59 -20.10
N ILE A 506 10.75 -20.80 -19.63
CA ILE A 506 11.67 -21.72 -20.30
C ILE A 506 11.10 -22.16 -21.66
N HIS A 507 9.79 -22.43 -21.76
CA HIS A 507 9.14 -22.78 -23.02
C HIS A 507 9.27 -21.67 -24.07
N ARG A 508 9.14 -20.40 -23.68
CA ARG A 508 9.37 -19.26 -24.59
C ARG A 508 10.80 -19.26 -25.14
N VAL A 509 11.79 -19.47 -24.27
CA VAL A 509 13.20 -19.57 -24.70
C VAL A 509 13.42 -20.78 -25.61
N MET A 510 12.80 -21.93 -25.31
CA MET A 510 12.87 -23.12 -26.16
C MET A 510 12.31 -22.86 -27.56
N ASP A 511 11.16 -22.19 -27.66
CA ASP A 511 10.55 -21.88 -28.95
C ASP A 511 11.48 -21.01 -29.82
N ALA A 512 12.10 -20.00 -29.22
CA ALA A 512 13.10 -19.19 -29.90
C ALA A 512 14.40 -19.96 -30.20
N ALA A 513 14.79 -20.90 -29.33
CA ALA A 513 16.04 -21.66 -29.48
C ALA A 513 15.95 -22.81 -30.49
N ILE A 514 14.75 -23.32 -30.83
CA ILE A 514 14.58 -24.47 -31.74
C ILE A 514 15.39 -24.34 -33.05
N PRO A 515 15.36 -23.20 -33.77
CA PRO A 515 16.12 -23.04 -35.01
C PRO A 515 17.64 -22.87 -34.81
N HIS A 516 18.08 -22.45 -33.63
CA HIS A 516 19.46 -21.98 -33.37
C HIS A 516 20.28 -22.96 -32.52
N ASN A 517 19.66 -23.61 -31.54
CA ASN A 517 20.26 -24.54 -30.61
C ASN A 517 19.28 -25.68 -30.24
N PRO A 518 18.90 -26.53 -31.21
CA PRO A 518 17.96 -27.63 -30.97
C PRO A 518 18.49 -28.66 -29.97
N ASP A 519 19.81 -28.82 -29.84
CA ASP A 519 20.42 -29.75 -28.90
C ASP A 519 20.16 -29.37 -27.44
N TRP A 520 20.29 -28.07 -27.12
CA TRP A 520 19.93 -27.58 -25.79
C TRP A 520 18.46 -27.82 -25.48
N VAL A 521 17.56 -27.51 -26.43
CA VAL A 521 16.11 -27.71 -26.26
C VAL A 521 15.80 -29.18 -25.97
N ILE A 522 16.36 -30.09 -26.78
CA ILE A 522 16.18 -31.55 -26.61
C ILE A 522 16.68 -31.98 -25.23
N ALA A 523 17.92 -31.65 -24.87
CA ALA A 523 18.52 -32.11 -23.62
C ALA A 523 17.76 -31.59 -22.40
N ASN A 524 17.40 -30.30 -22.39
CA ASN A 524 16.72 -29.67 -21.26
C ASN A 524 15.28 -30.18 -21.11
N ALA A 525 14.53 -30.26 -22.21
CA ALA A 525 13.15 -30.72 -22.21
C ALA A 525 13.03 -32.21 -21.84
N CYS A 526 13.86 -33.08 -22.41
CA CYS A 526 13.87 -34.52 -22.07
C CYS A 526 14.17 -34.73 -20.58
N ASN A 527 15.20 -34.06 -20.02
CA ASN A 527 15.56 -34.17 -18.61
C ASN A 527 14.41 -33.77 -17.68
N ARG A 528 13.72 -32.65 -17.97
CA ARG A 528 12.58 -32.19 -17.16
C ARG A 528 11.38 -33.13 -17.28
N ALA A 529 11.09 -33.62 -18.49
CA ALA A 529 10.02 -34.59 -18.71
C ALA A 529 10.27 -35.89 -17.93
N GLU A 530 11.48 -36.44 -18.03
CA GLU A 530 11.88 -37.69 -17.35
C GLU A 530 11.78 -37.56 -15.83
N LYS A 531 12.27 -36.46 -15.24
CA LYS A 531 12.13 -36.20 -13.79
C LYS A 531 10.66 -36.25 -13.32
N ILE A 532 9.74 -35.67 -14.10
CA ILE A 532 8.30 -35.69 -13.78
C ILE A 532 7.73 -37.10 -13.94
N ILE A 533 8.10 -37.80 -15.01
CA ILE A 533 7.62 -39.15 -15.29
C ILE A 533 8.11 -40.13 -14.21
N ASP A 534 9.37 -40.06 -13.83
CA ASP A 534 10.01 -40.94 -12.84
C ASP A 534 9.44 -40.76 -11.44
N ALA A 535 9.10 -39.52 -11.05
CA ALA A 535 8.43 -39.24 -9.77
C ALA A 535 7.08 -39.98 -9.60
N GLY A 536 6.47 -40.45 -10.70
CA GLY A 536 5.34 -41.38 -10.67
C GLY A 536 3.99 -40.79 -10.26
N LYS A 537 3.92 -39.48 -10.04
CA LYS A 537 2.71 -38.75 -9.70
C LYS A 537 1.89 -38.44 -10.96
N ALA A 538 0.84 -39.22 -11.18
CA ALA A 538 0.06 -39.21 -12.42
C ALA A 538 -0.66 -37.88 -12.73
N GLU A 539 -0.85 -37.02 -11.73
CA GLU A 539 -1.39 -35.67 -11.90
C GLU A 539 -0.47 -34.75 -12.73
N TYR A 540 0.85 -34.94 -12.69
CA TYR A 540 1.82 -34.07 -13.40
C TYR A 540 2.20 -34.53 -14.80
N TYR A 541 1.69 -35.67 -15.30
CA TYR A 541 2.08 -36.16 -16.64
C TYR A 541 1.74 -35.23 -17.79
N ASN A 542 0.74 -34.36 -17.64
CA ASN A 542 0.45 -33.30 -18.62
C ASN A 542 1.67 -32.38 -18.82
N TYR A 543 2.30 -31.93 -17.73
CA TYR A 543 3.49 -31.08 -17.80
C TYR A 543 4.66 -31.80 -18.48
N ALA A 544 4.86 -33.08 -18.19
CA ALA A 544 5.89 -33.88 -18.86
C ALA A 544 5.68 -33.94 -20.39
N VAL A 545 4.43 -34.10 -20.83
CA VAL A 545 4.08 -34.13 -22.25
C VAL A 545 4.36 -32.78 -22.92
N GLU A 546 4.08 -31.65 -22.26
CA GLU A 546 4.40 -30.33 -22.80
C GLU A 546 5.91 -30.14 -23.03
N TRP A 547 6.76 -30.59 -22.09
CA TRP A 547 8.21 -30.63 -22.32
C TRP A 547 8.58 -31.50 -23.52
N LEU A 548 8.01 -32.70 -23.63
CA LEU A 548 8.29 -33.60 -24.75
C LEU A 548 7.83 -33.05 -26.10
N LYS A 549 6.76 -32.23 -26.15
CA LYS A 549 6.37 -31.52 -27.36
C LYS A 549 7.45 -30.55 -27.83
N LYS A 550 8.11 -29.83 -26.91
CA LYS A 550 9.27 -28.98 -27.24
C LYS A 550 10.45 -29.79 -27.76
N ALA A 551 10.77 -30.92 -27.12
CA ALA A 551 11.82 -31.83 -27.58
C ALA A 551 11.52 -32.36 -28.99
N ARG A 552 10.29 -32.83 -29.24
CA ARG A 552 9.84 -33.29 -30.56
C ARG A 552 10.01 -32.20 -31.62
N ALA A 553 9.56 -30.98 -31.34
CA ALA A 553 9.70 -29.86 -32.27
C ALA A 553 11.18 -29.61 -32.63
N ALA A 554 12.08 -29.63 -31.65
CA ALA A 554 13.52 -29.48 -31.87
C ALA A 554 14.14 -30.64 -32.68
N TYR A 555 13.75 -31.90 -32.42
CA TYR A 555 14.17 -33.06 -33.22
C TYR A 555 13.72 -32.94 -34.67
N LEU A 556 12.46 -32.58 -34.90
CA LEU A 556 11.92 -32.45 -36.26
C LEU A 556 12.57 -31.29 -37.02
N GLN A 557 12.73 -30.12 -36.39
CA GLN A 557 13.39 -28.96 -36.99
C GLN A 557 14.84 -29.26 -37.39
N SER A 558 15.54 -30.08 -36.60
CA SER A 558 16.92 -30.50 -36.88
C SER A 558 17.02 -31.72 -37.81
N GLY A 559 15.92 -32.19 -38.41
CA GLY A 559 15.90 -33.31 -39.34
C GLY A 559 16.08 -34.70 -38.70
N ARG A 560 16.05 -34.79 -37.36
CA ARG A 560 16.32 -35.99 -36.56
C ARG A 560 15.05 -36.76 -36.19
N LYS A 561 14.18 -36.98 -37.18
CA LYS A 561 12.89 -37.67 -36.97
C LYS A 561 13.07 -39.10 -36.42
N VAL A 562 14.08 -39.82 -36.90
CA VAL A 562 14.37 -41.20 -36.46
C VAL A 562 14.80 -41.24 -34.99
N ASP A 563 15.58 -40.25 -34.55
CA ASP A 563 16.04 -40.14 -33.16
C ASP A 563 14.87 -39.86 -32.21
N TRP A 564 13.93 -38.98 -32.62
CA TRP A 564 12.68 -38.78 -31.88
C TRP A 564 11.86 -40.07 -31.75
N SER A 565 11.65 -40.80 -32.85
CA SER A 565 10.90 -42.07 -32.83
C SER A 565 11.55 -43.07 -31.88
N THR A 566 12.88 -43.18 -31.91
CA THR A 566 13.66 -44.08 -31.05
C THR A 566 13.56 -43.67 -29.58
N TYR A 567 13.75 -42.38 -29.27
CA TYR A 567 13.64 -41.84 -27.92
C TYR A 567 12.23 -42.07 -27.34
N ARG A 568 11.18 -41.76 -28.11
CA ARG A 568 9.78 -41.97 -27.72
C ARG A 568 9.47 -43.44 -27.47
N GLU A 569 9.92 -44.35 -28.33
CA GLU A 569 9.71 -45.79 -28.16
C GLU A 569 10.37 -46.31 -26.87
N ASN A 570 11.61 -45.89 -26.59
CA ASN A 570 12.32 -46.25 -25.36
C ASN A 570 11.59 -45.75 -24.11
N LEU A 571 11.07 -44.52 -24.15
CA LEU A 571 10.32 -43.93 -23.05
C LEU A 571 9.00 -44.67 -22.80
N ILE A 572 8.29 -45.08 -23.86
CA ILE A 572 7.06 -45.90 -23.80
C ILE A 572 7.37 -47.29 -23.21
N GLN A 573 8.44 -47.94 -23.65
CA GLN A 573 8.81 -49.28 -23.16
C GLN A 573 9.12 -49.24 -21.65
N THR A 574 9.94 -48.28 -21.23
CA THR A 574 10.37 -48.10 -19.84
C THR A 574 9.18 -47.81 -18.90
N HIS A 575 8.21 -47.02 -19.36
CA HIS A 575 7.09 -46.56 -18.54
C HIS A 575 5.72 -47.18 -18.90
N SER A 576 5.73 -48.31 -19.61
CA SER A 576 4.52 -49.00 -20.11
C SER A 576 3.42 -49.26 -19.07
N ARG A 577 3.78 -49.38 -17.79
CA ARG A 577 2.83 -49.58 -16.67
C ARG A 577 2.06 -48.30 -16.28
N LYS A 578 2.50 -47.11 -16.69
CA LYS A 578 1.88 -45.80 -16.38
C LYS A 578 0.74 -45.49 -17.36
N ARG A 579 -0.43 -46.14 -17.19
CA ARG A 579 -1.57 -46.10 -18.13
C ARG A 579 -2.02 -44.69 -18.54
N LYS A 580 -2.06 -43.72 -17.61
CA LYS A 580 -2.44 -42.33 -17.90
C LYS A 580 -1.46 -41.64 -18.85
N LEU A 581 -0.16 -41.85 -18.66
CA LEU A 581 0.88 -41.34 -19.55
C LEU A 581 0.79 -41.98 -20.94
N MET A 582 0.54 -43.28 -21.02
CA MET A 582 0.39 -43.99 -22.29
C MET A 582 -0.80 -43.46 -23.12
N GLY A 583 -1.91 -43.10 -22.47
CA GLY A 583 -3.04 -42.45 -23.13
C GLY A 583 -2.69 -41.09 -23.75
N MET A 584 -1.73 -40.35 -23.17
CA MET A 584 -1.28 -39.06 -23.69
C MET A 584 -0.36 -39.22 -24.91
N PHE A 585 0.46 -40.27 -24.96
CA PHE A 585 1.31 -40.57 -26.13
C PHE A 585 0.54 -41.01 -27.38
N GLN A 586 -0.75 -41.35 -27.24
CA GLN A 586 -1.65 -41.69 -28.36
C GLN A 586 -2.27 -40.46 -29.03
N GLN A 587 -2.00 -39.25 -28.53
CA GLN A 587 -2.43 -38.01 -29.17
C GLN A 587 -1.57 -37.74 -30.41
N ARG A 588 -2.20 -37.23 -31.49
CA ARG A 588 -1.55 -36.94 -32.78
C ARG A 588 -0.33 -36.04 -32.66
N ASP A 589 -0.32 -35.15 -31.68
CA ASP A 589 0.77 -34.18 -31.47
C ASP A 589 2.07 -34.85 -30.97
N MET A 590 2.00 -36.13 -30.59
CA MET A 590 3.11 -36.93 -30.08
C MET A 590 3.58 -38.05 -31.03
N GLU A 591 2.94 -38.22 -32.20
CA GLU A 591 3.42 -39.08 -33.30
C GLU A 591 4.52 -38.38 -34.12
#